data_AF-A0AA39MM15-F1
#
_entry.id   AF-A0AA39MM15-F1
#
_cell.length_a   1.000
_cell.length_b   1.000
_cell.length_c   1.000
_cell.angle_alpha   90.00
_cell.angle_beta   90.00
_cell.angle_gamma   90.00
#
_symmetry.space_group_name_H-M   'P 1'
#
loop_
_entity.id
_entity.type
_entity.pdbx_description
1 polymer ?
#
loop_
_entity_poly.entity_id
_entity_poly.type
_entity_poly.pdbx_seq_one_letter_code
_entity_poly.pdbx_strand_id
1 'polypeptide(L)'
;ALRIEWCKARARMLWWEEEIQLLDEEMRRVISFADWKARWWSERAELRPDASPELQEGLKAFALEHAISEGCKKARVAEKWAPLRRLAQEYQRNLPVEIILEYQLQEEVVEEEVVDDE
;
A
#
# COMPACT_ATOMS: atom_id res chain seq x y z
N ALA A 1 -10.85 23.72 34.44
CA ALA A 1 -9.70 23.01 33.85
C ALA A 1 -10.04 21.56 33.47
N LEU A 2 -10.37 20.68 34.42
CA LEU A 2 -10.54 19.22 34.16
C LEU A 2 -11.55 18.85 33.06
N ARG A 3 -12.73 19.49 33.02
CA ARG A 3 -13.76 19.21 32.00
C ARG A 3 -13.29 19.55 30.58
N ILE A 4 -12.47 20.60 30.42
CA ILE A 4 -11.93 21.01 29.12
C ILE A 4 -10.91 19.97 28.63
N GLU A 5 -10.01 19.54 29.52
CA GLU A 5 -9.02 18.52 29.18
C GLU A 5 -9.67 17.16 28.87
N TRP A 6 -10.75 16.80 29.56
CA TRP A 6 -11.54 15.61 29.22
C TRP A 6 -12.18 15.71 27.83
N CYS A 7 -12.82 16.85 27.50
CA CYS A 7 -13.39 17.06 26.16
C CYS A 7 -12.33 16.97 25.05
N LYS A 8 -11.14 17.55 25.27
CA LYS A 8 -10.02 17.44 24.31
C LYS A 8 -9.53 16.00 24.15
N ALA A 9 -9.35 15.27 25.24
CA ALA A 9 -8.94 13.87 25.21
C ALA A 9 -9.97 13.01 24.48
N ARG A 10 -11.25 13.22 24.75
CA ARG A 10 -12.36 12.52 24.08
C ARG A 10 -12.44 12.84 22.59
N ALA A 11 -12.26 14.10 22.19
CA ALA A 11 -12.24 14.49 20.79
C ALA A 11 -11.08 13.80 20.03
N ARG A 12 -9.88 13.76 20.63
CA ARG A 12 -8.74 13.02 20.04
C ARG A 12 -9.01 11.53 19.90
N MET A 13 -9.64 10.91 20.90
CA MET A 13 -10.02 9.50 20.85
C MET A 13 -10.98 9.22 19.68
N LEU A 14 -12.01 10.05 19.51
CA LEU A 14 -12.97 9.90 18.41
C LEU A 14 -12.29 10.07 17.04
N TRP A 15 -11.39 11.04 16.89
CA TRP A 15 -10.62 11.19 15.66
C TRP A 15 -9.69 10.01 15.38
N TRP A 16 -9.05 9.45 16.39
CA TRP A 16 -8.22 8.26 16.21
C TRP A 16 -9.03 7.05 15.77
N GLU A 17 -10.26 6.90 16.27
CA GLU A 17 -11.16 5.84 15.82
C GLU A 17 -11.50 5.98 14.33
N GLU A 18 -11.84 7.20 13.88
CA GLU A 18 -12.07 7.49 12.45
C GLU A 18 -10.81 7.23 11.61
N GLU A 19 -9.65 7.69 12.08
CA GLU A 19 -8.37 7.55 11.39
C GLU A 19 -7.99 6.08 11.19
N ILE A 20 -8.20 5.22 12.19
CA ILE A 20 -7.92 3.78 12.09
C ILE A 20 -8.80 3.12 11.01
N GLN A 21 -10.07 3.51 10.92
CA GLN A 21 -10.98 2.99 9.90
C GLN A 21 -10.57 3.45 8.49
N LEU A 22 -10.21 4.73 8.34
CA LEU A 22 -9.74 5.29 7.08
C LEU A 22 -8.44 4.64 6.63
N LEU A 23 -7.49 4.44 7.55
CA LEU A 23 -6.21 3.82 7.25
C LEU A 23 -6.38 2.37 6.79
N ASP A 24 -7.25 1.57 7.43
CA ASP A 24 -7.48 0.18 6.99
C ASP A 24 -8.07 0.12 5.57
N GLU A 25 -9.02 1.00 5.27
CA GLU A 25 -9.60 1.11 3.93
C GLU A 25 -8.58 1.59 2.90
N GLU A 26 -7.75 2.57 3.24
CA GLU A 26 -6.71 3.08 2.35
C GLU A 26 -5.69 1.98 2.04
N MET A 27 -5.23 1.24 3.05
CA MET A 27 -4.30 0.14 2.85
C MET A 27 -4.91 -1.01 2.03
N ARG A 28 -6.22 -1.25 2.15
CA ARG A 28 -6.95 -2.15 1.24
C ARG A 28 -6.94 -1.65 -0.20
N ARG A 29 -7.15 -0.35 -0.42
CA ARG A 29 -7.11 0.28 -1.76
C ARG A 29 -5.72 0.25 -2.38
N VAL A 30 -4.67 0.58 -1.62
CA VAL A 30 -3.28 0.55 -2.09
C VAL A 30 -2.90 -0.85 -2.59
N ILE A 31 -3.21 -1.90 -1.81
CA ILE A 31 -2.95 -3.29 -2.21
C ILE A 31 -3.75 -3.67 -3.47
N SER A 32 -5.03 -3.27 -3.53
CA SER A 32 -5.88 -3.52 -4.70
C SER A 32 -5.41 -2.79 -5.95
N PHE A 33 -4.89 -1.58 -5.80
CA PHE A 33 -4.37 -0.76 -6.89
C PHE A 33 -3.10 -1.38 -7.46
N ALA A 34 -2.14 -1.78 -6.62
CA ALA A 34 -0.92 -2.45 -7.06
C ALA A 34 -1.23 -3.77 -7.79
N ASP A 35 -2.20 -4.55 -7.30
CA ASP A 35 -2.68 -5.77 -7.97
C ASP A 35 -3.28 -5.49 -9.35
N TRP A 36 -4.14 -4.48 -9.45
CA TRP A 36 -4.70 -4.04 -10.72
C TRP A 36 -3.60 -3.55 -11.68
N LYS A 37 -2.64 -2.77 -11.19
CA LYS A 37 -1.56 -2.22 -12.01
C LYS A 37 -0.62 -3.30 -12.53
N ALA A 38 -0.34 -4.34 -11.74
CA ALA A 38 0.43 -5.51 -12.17
C ALA A 38 -0.26 -6.25 -13.32
N ARG A 39 -1.58 -6.45 -13.24
CA ARG A 39 -2.37 -7.05 -14.33
C ARG A 39 -2.38 -6.17 -15.57
N TRP A 40 -2.59 -4.87 -15.38
CA TRP A 40 -2.58 -3.89 -16.47
C TRP A 40 -1.26 -3.91 -17.26
N TRP A 41 -0.12 -4.02 -16.56
CA TRP A 41 1.18 -4.19 -17.22
C TRP A 41 1.29 -5.53 -17.95
N SER A 42 0.83 -6.61 -17.34
CA SER A 42 0.85 -7.94 -17.96
C SER A 42 0.04 -7.99 -19.27
N GLU A 43 -1.12 -7.33 -19.31
CA GLU A 43 -1.95 -7.22 -20.52
C GLU A 43 -1.26 -6.42 -21.64
N ARG A 44 -0.41 -5.44 -21.28
CA ARG A 44 0.31 -4.61 -22.27
C ARG A 44 1.47 -5.32 -22.95
N ALA A 45 1.96 -6.42 -22.37
CA ALA A 45 3.03 -7.21 -22.95
C ALA A 45 2.69 -7.75 -24.37
N GLU A 46 1.41 -7.77 -24.73
CA GLU A 46 0.92 -8.31 -26.01
C GLU A 46 0.23 -7.25 -26.91
N LEU A 47 0.18 -5.98 -26.50
CA LEU A 47 -0.70 -4.97 -27.13
C LEU A 47 -0.20 -4.40 -28.47
N ARG A 48 1.07 -4.59 -28.85
CA ARG A 48 1.67 -4.06 -30.10
C ARG A 48 2.17 -5.16 -31.04
N PRO A 49 1.25 -5.94 -31.65
CA PRO A 49 1.62 -6.97 -32.62
C PRO A 49 2.14 -6.40 -33.96
N ASP A 50 1.99 -5.09 -34.16
CA ASP A 50 2.43 -4.32 -35.34
C ASP A 50 3.92 -3.92 -35.30
N ALA A 51 4.59 -4.07 -34.15
CA ALA A 51 6.00 -3.71 -33.97
C ALA A 51 6.97 -4.72 -34.62
N SER A 52 8.24 -4.32 -34.81
CA SER A 52 9.29 -5.26 -35.23
C SER A 52 9.52 -6.34 -34.16
N PRO A 53 10.01 -7.53 -34.52
CA PRO A 53 10.23 -8.62 -33.56
C PRO A 53 11.10 -8.20 -32.37
N GLU A 54 12.15 -7.43 -32.62
CA GLU A 54 13.08 -6.93 -31.59
C GLU A 54 12.38 -5.95 -30.64
N LEU A 55 11.54 -5.06 -31.19
CA LEU A 55 10.76 -4.12 -30.39
C LEU A 55 9.66 -4.82 -29.59
N GLN A 56 9.03 -5.86 -30.15
CA GLN A 56 8.05 -6.67 -29.43
C GLN A 56 8.68 -7.37 -28.21
N GLU A 57 9.88 -7.93 -28.39
CA GLU A 57 10.63 -8.56 -27.30
C GLU A 57 10.95 -7.55 -26.18
N GLY A 58 11.45 -6.37 -26.54
CA GLY A 58 11.74 -5.31 -25.58
C GLY A 58 10.51 -4.81 -24.82
N LEU A 59 9.41 -4.54 -25.54
CA LEU A 59 8.14 -4.11 -24.93
C LEU A 59 7.58 -5.16 -23.98
N LYS A 60 7.68 -6.44 -24.35
CA LYS A 60 7.26 -7.56 -23.51
C LYS A 60 8.11 -7.66 -22.24
N ALA A 61 9.43 -7.59 -22.38
CA ALA A 61 10.34 -7.62 -21.23
C ALA A 61 10.04 -6.48 -20.25
N PHE A 62 9.93 -5.26 -20.75
CA PHE A 62 9.62 -4.06 -19.96
C PHE A 62 8.28 -4.17 -19.23
N ALA A 63 7.23 -4.56 -19.95
CA ALA A 63 5.90 -4.71 -19.37
C ALA A 63 5.85 -5.78 -18.27
N LEU A 64 6.53 -6.91 -18.48
CA LEU A 64 6.61 -7.98 -17.48
C LEU A 64 7.42 -7.57 -16.24
N GLU A 65 8.52 -6.85 -16.43
CA GLU A 65 9.32 -6.32 -15.32
C GLU A 65 8.49 -5.37 -14.44
N HIS A 66 7.75 -4.45 -15.06
CA HIS A 66 6.85 -3.56 -14.33
C HIS A 66 5.71 -4.32 -13.62
N ALA A 67 5.16 -5.37 -14.25
CA ALA A 67 4.16 -6.22 -13.61
C ALA A 67 4.70 -6.90 -12.34
N ILE A 68 5.94 -7.40 -12.40
CA ILE A 68 6.63 -8.00 -11.25
C ILE A 68 6.87 -6.95 -10.17
N SER A 69 7.38 -5.77 -10.53
CA SER A 69 7.63 -4.67 -9.60
C SER A 69 6.37 -4.27 -8.82
N GLU A 70 5.23 -4.12 -9.50
CA GLU A 70 3.94 -3.85 -8.86
C GLU A 70 3.48 -5.00 -7.95
N GLY A 71 3.72 -6.26 -8.36
CA GLY A 71 3.48 -7.43 -7.52
C GLY A 71 4.33 -7.42 -6.23
N CYS A 72 5.60 -7.04 -6.33
CA CYS A 72 6.50 -6.88 -5.19
C CYS A 72 6.05 -5.75 -4.26
N LYS A 73 5.63 -4.59 -4.80
CA LYS A 73 5.08 -3.48 -4.01
C LYS A 73 3.85 -3.92 -3.21
N LYS A 74 2.91 -4.62 -3.86
CA LYS A 74 1.73 -5.22 -3.21
C LYS A 74 2.13 -6.13 -2.05
N ALA A 75 3.06 -7.06 -2.28
CA ALA A 75 3.50 -8.01 -1.26
C ALA A 75 4.15 -7.30 -0.07
N ARG A 76 5.08 -6.37 -0.33
CA ARG A 76 5.79 -5.59 0.71
C ARG A 76 4.83 -4.77 1.56
N VAL A 77 3.87 -4.09 0.93
CA VAL A 77 2.86 -3.31 1.64
C VAL A 77 1.95 -4.21 2.48
N ALA A 78 1.50 -5.34 1.93
CA ALA A 78 0.67 -6.29 2.65
C ALA A 78 1.39 -6.90 3.87
N GLU A 79 2.67 -7.24 3.73
CA GLU A 79 3.50 -7.76 4.81
C GLU A 79 3.69 -6.74 5.93
N LYS A 80 4.11 -5.51 5.60
CA LYS A 80 4.29 -4.43 6.57
C LYS A 80 2.98 -4.06 7.26
N TRP A 81 1.85 -4.11 6.55
CA TRP A 81 0.53 -3.77 7.07
C TRP A 81 -0.12 -4.89 7.91
N ALA A 82 0.18 -6.16 7.66
CA ALA A 82 -0.45 -7.30 8.33
C ALA A 82 -0.50 -7.20 9.87
N PRO A 83 0.60 -6.87 10.59
CA PRO A 83 0.55 -6.74 12.05
C PRO A 83 -0.29 -5.54 12.50
N LEU A 84 -0.23 -4.41 11.80
CA LEU A 84 -1.00 -3.20 12.11
C LEU A 84 -2.49 -3.40 11.84
N ARG A 85 -2.85 -4.11 10.77
CA ARG A 85 -4.23 -4.48 10.45
C ARG A 85 -4.87 -5.30 11.56
N ARG A 86 -4.12 -6.25 12.15
CA ARG A 86 -4.61 -7.04 13.28
C ARG A 86 -4.96 -6.14 14.47
N LEU A 87 -4.05 -5.24 14.84
CA LEU A 87 -4.29 -4.28 15.92
C LEU A 87 -5.49 -3.37 15.62
N ALA A 88 -5.61 -2.86 14.40
CA ALA A 88 -6.75 -2.05 13.98
C ALA A 88 -8.08 -2.80 14.14
N GLN A 89 -8.13 -4.07 13.75
CA GLN A 89 -9.31 -4.92 13.90
C GLN A 89 -9.62 -5.24 15.38
N GLU A 90 -8.60 -5.46 16.19
CA GLU A 90 -8.76 -5.67 17.64
C GLU A 90 -9.30 -4.41 18.32
N TYR A 91 -8.77 -3.24 17.96
CA TYR A 91 -9.25 -1.95 18.45
C TYR A 91 -10.72 -1.70 18.05
N GLN A 92 -11.08 -1.91 16.78
CA GLN A 92 -12.46 -1.77 16.30
C GLN A 92 -13.45 -2.71 17.02
N ARG A 93 -12.95 -3.87 17.50
CA ARG A 93 -13.73 -4.83 18.30
C ARG A 93 -13.80 -4.48 19.79
N ASN A 94 -13.20 -3.35 20.20
CA ASN A 94 -13.05 -2.96 21.60
C ASN A 94 -12.36 -4.03 22.46
N LEU A 95 -11.42 -4.78 21.87
CA LEU A 95 -10.60 -5.74 22.62
C LEU A 95 -9.54 -4.99 23.45
N PRO A 96 -9.13 -5.53 24.60
CA PRO A 96 -8.09 -4.92 25.41
C PRO A 96 -6.78 -4.83 24.62
N VAL A 97 -6.06 -3.71 24.79
CA VAL A 97 -4.73 -3.53 24.20
C VAL A 97 -3.74 -4.42 24.94
N GLU A 98 -3.40 -5.56 24.36
CA GLU A 98 -2.44 -6.51 24.96
C GLU A 98 -1.00 -6.29 24.47
N ILE A 99 -0.82 -5.63 23.32
CA ILE A 99 0.49 -5.47 22.66
C ILE A 99 0.62 -4.04 22.14
N ILE A 100 1.76 -3.41 22.45
CA ILE A 100 2.21 -2.17 21.80
C ILE A 100 3.31 -2.58 20.83
N LEU A 101 3.09 -2.43 19.53
CA LEU A 101 4.13 -2.67 18.54
C LEU A 101 5.08 -1.47 18.51
N GLU A 102 6.34 -1.69 18.89
CA GLU A 102 7.41 -0.77 18.55
C GLU A 102 7.69 -0.89 17.05
N TYR A 103 7.12 0.01 16.26
CA TYR A 103 7.35 0.07 14.82
C TYR A 103 8.49 1.05 14.53
N GLN A 104 9.62 0.54 14.05
CA GLN A 104 10.66 1.38 13.46
C GLN A 104 10.39 1.54 11.96
N LEU A 105 10.08 2.76 11.53
CA LEU A 105 10.12 3.10 10.10
C LEU A 105 11.56 2.96 9.62
N GLN A 106 11.84 1.91 8.88
CA GLN A 106 13.01 1.87 8.01
C GLN A 106 12.63 2.60 6.72
N GLU A 107 13.13 3.82 6.55
CA GLU A 107 13.12 4.51 5.26
C GLU A 107 13.98 3.68 4.29
N GLU A 108 13.34 2.79 3.55
CA GLU A 108 13.92 2.26 2.32
C GLU A 108 13.96 3.41 1.33
N VAL A 109 15.18 3.87 0.98
CA VAL A 109 15.40 4.73 -0.17
C VAL A 109 14.96 3.94 -1.39
N VAL A 110 13.73 4.18 -1.83
CA VAL A 110 13.29 3.73 -3.15
C VAL A 110 13.96 4.67 -4.11
N GLU A 111 15.04 4.23 -4.75
CA GLU A 111 15.50 4.85 -5.99
C GLU A 111 14.36 4.65 -6.99
N GLU A 112 13.45 5.62 -7.07
CA GLU A 112 12.59 5.77 -8.24
C GLU A 112 13.54 6.07 -9.39
N GLU A 113 13.84 5.05 -10.17
CA GLU A 113 14.40 5.23 -11.50
C GLU A 113 13.33 5.98 -12.30
N VAL A 114 13.44 7.31 -12.30
CA VAL A 114 12.66 8.20 -13.16
C VAL A 114 13.10 7.86 -14.57
N VAL A 115 12.36 6.97 -15.23
CA VAL A 115 12.48 6.78 -16.67
C VAL A 115 11.95 8.06 -17.30
N ASP A 116 12.87 8.94 -17.69
CA ASP A 116 12.58 10.09 -18.55
C ASP A 116 11.97 9.54 -19.85
N ASP A 117 10.66 9.71 -20.02
CA ASP A 117 10.00 9.56 -21.30
C ASP A 117 10.46 10.74 -22.19
N GLU A 118 11.51 10.52 -22.99
CA GLU A 118 11.89 11.39 -24.13
C GLU A 118 10.83 11.41 -25.25
#